data_AF-A0A8C0J0Z1-F1
#
_entry.id   AF-A0A8C0J0Z1-F1
#
_cell.length_a   1.000
_cell.length_b   1.000
_cell.length_c   1.000
_cell.angle_alpha   90.00
_cell.angle_beta   90.00
_cell.angle_gamma   90.00
#
_symmetry.space_group_name_H-M   'P 1'
#
loop_
_entity.id
_entity.type
_entity.pdbx_description
1 polymer ?
#
loop_
_entity_poly.entity_id
_entity_poly.type
_entity_poly.pdbx_seq_one_letter_code
_entity_poly.pdbx_strand_id
1 'polypeptide(L)'
;MTVNTPALCFRSKNILAPMVRVGTLPMRLLALDFGADIVYCEELIDIKMVQCKRVVNEVLETVDFVAPDERVVFRTCERERDCVVFQMVRNQEQLHF
;
A
#
# COMPACT_ATOMS: atom_id res chain seq x y z
N MET A 1 15.73 -5.75 -23.98
CA MET A 1 16.11 -5.82 -22.55
C MET A 1 14.90 -6.33 -21.79
N THR A 2 14.88 -7.62 -21.45
CA THR A 2 13.77 -8.23 -20.71
C THR A 2 13.86 -7.80 -19.26
N VAL A 3 13.01 -6.86 -18.85
CA VAL A 3 12.89 -6.45 -17.45
C VAL A 3 12.33 -7.66 -16.71
N ASN A 4 13.19 -8.38 -16.01
CA ASN A 4 12.82 -9.53 -15.21
C ASN A 4 12.17 -8.98 -13.94
N THR A 5 10.92 -8.53 -14.01
CA THR A 5 10.18 -8.14 -12.80
C THR A 5 10.00 -9.42 -11.99
N PRO A 6 10.69 -9.58 -10.84
CA PRO A 6 10.49 -10.78 -10.04
C PRO A 6 9.05 -10.73 -9.53
N ALA A 7 8.23 -11.69 -9.95
CA ALA A 7 6.89 -11.84 -9.40
C ALA A 7 6.99 -12.02 -7.88
N LEU A 8 6.11 -11.35 -7.14
CA LEU A 8 6.07 -11.42 -5.68
C LEU A 8 5.93 -12.89 -5.23
N CYS A 9 6.95 -13.42 -4.53
CA CYS A 9 7.00 -14.81 -4.08
C CYS A 9 6.86 -14.87 -2.56
N PHE A 10 5.84 -15.56 -2.05
CA PHE A 10 5.51 -15.65 -0.63
C PHE A 10 6.19 -16.81 0.12
N ARG A 11 6.96 -17.65 -0.58
CA ARG A 11 7.61 -18.81 0.04
C ARG A 11 8.80 -18.35 0.90
N SER A 12 8.79 -18.74 2.18
CA SER A 12 9.91 -18.52 3.11
C SER A 12 10.33 -17.05 3.21
N LYS A 13 9.36 -16.15 3.31
CA LYS A 13 9.58 -14.69 3.37
C LYS A 13 9.34 -14.12 4.76
N ASN A 14 10.09 -13.09 5.10
CA ASN A 14 9.81 -12.25 6.26
C ASN A 14 8.81 -11.18 5.86
N ILE A 15 7.61 -11.23 6.45
CA ILE A 15 6.48 -10.40 6.02
C ILE A 15 6.04 -9.50 7.16
N LEU A 16 5.98 -8.18 6.92
CA LEU A 16 5.32 -7.26 7.83
C LEU A 16 3.81 -7.44 7.69
N ALA A 17 3.16 -7.84 8.79
CA ALA A 17 1.71 -8.02 8.86
C ALA A 17 0.95 -6.69 8.75
N PRO A 18 -0.30 -6.72 8.26
CA PRO A 18 -1.16 -5.54 8.20
C PRO A 18 -1.54 -5.08 9.62
N MET A 19 -1.33 -3.80 9.90
CA MET A 19 -1.64 -3.20 11.21
C MET A 19 -2.25 -1.82 11.00
N VAL A 20 -3.50 -1.64 11.42
CA VAL A 20 -4.20 -0.34 11.34
C VAL A 20 -3.48 0.70 12.18
N ARG A 21 -3.26 1.90 11.63
CA ARG A 21 -2.46 3.03 12.14
C ARG A 21 -0.95 2.84 12.16
N VAL A 22 -0.47 1.60 12.23
CA VAL A 22 0.97 1.31 12.31
C VAL A 22 1.57 1.13 10.91
N GLY A 23 0.87 0.46 9.99
CA GLY A 23 1.32 0.12 8.63
C GLY A 23 1.40 1.29 7.63
N THR A 24 1.62 2.51 8.12
CA THR A 24 1.86 3.71 7.29
C THR A 24 3.21 3.62 6.56
N LEU A 25 3.43 4.48 5.56
CA LEU A 25 4.65 4.44 4.72
C LEU A 25 5.98 4.38 5.54
N PRO A 26 6.19 5.21 6.58
CA PRO A 26 7.44 5.17 7.34
C PRO A 26 7.72 3.80 7.98
N MET A 27 6.70 3.14 8.52
CA MET A 27 6.86 1.83 9.16
C MET A 27 7.19 0.74 8.15
N ARG A 28 6.59 0.79 6.95
CA ARG A 28 6.88 -0.16 5.88
C ARG A 28 8.31 -0.03 5.40
N LEU A 29 8.76 1.20 5.14
CA LEU A 29 10.15 1.46 4.75
C LEU A 29 11.14 1.01 5.84
N LEU A 30 10.81 1.27 7.11
CA LEU A 30 11.62 0.82 8.23
C LEU A 30 11.70 -0.72 8.30
N ALA A 31 10.59 -1.43 8.08
CA ALA A 31 10.59 -2.88 8.04
C ALA A 31 11.46 -3.43 6.89
N LEU A 32 11.45 -2.78 5.72
CA LEU A 32 12.36 -3.11 4.61
C LEU A 32 13.82 -2.89 5.01
N ASP A 33 14.13 -1.81 5.73
CA ASP A 33 15.48 -1.53 6.23
C ASP A 33 15.98 -2.59 7.23
N PHE A 34 15.05 -3.24 7.96
CA PHE A 34 15.35 -4.36 8.86
C PHE A 34 15.27 -5.74 8.21
N GLY A 35 15.11 -5.83 6.89
CA GLY A 35 15.17 -7.10 6.15
C GLY A 35 13.83 -7.82 5.99
N ALA A 36 12.70 -7.10 6.04
CA ALA A 36 11.44 -7.63 5.53
C ALA A 36 11.49 -7.80 4.00
N ASP A 37 10.99 -8.92 3.49
CA ASP A 37 10.85 -9.18 2.06
C ASP A 37 9.56 -8.59 1.47
N ILE A 38 8.49 -8.55 2.27
CA ILE A 38 7.15 -8.14 1.85
C ILE A 38 6.55 -7.28 2.96
N VAL A 39 5.89 -6.18 2.58
CA VAL A 39 5.26 -5.27 3.53
C VAL A 39 3.79 -5.04 3.21
N TYR A 40 2.91 -5.39 4.16
CA TYR A 40 1.49 -5.06 4.03
C TYR A 40 1.25 -3.61 4.43
N CYS A 41 0.37 -2.93 3.71
CA CYS A 41 -0.18 -1.65 4.15
C CYS A 41 -1.22 -1.84 5.25
N GLU A 42 -1.73 -0.72 5.75
CA GLU A 42 -2.89 -0.70 6.63
C GLU A 42 -4.10 -1.34 5.94
N GLU A 43 -5.03 -1.82 6.77
CA GLU A 43 -6.32 -2.30 6.31
C GLU A 43 -7.18 -1.12 5.83
N LEU A 44 -7.51 -1.07 4.53
CA LEU A 44 -8.26 0.02 3.92
C LEU A 44 -9.63 -0.44 3.43
N ILE A 45 -10.66 0.36 3.72
CA ILE A 45 -12.04 0.10 3.28
C ILE A 45 -12.17 0.49 1.79
N ASP A 46 -12.66 -0.43 0.98
CA ASP A 46 -12.83 -0.26 -0.47
C ASP A 46 -13.65 0.99 -0.86
N ILE A 47 -14.78 1.24 -0.19
CA ILE A 47 -15.66 2.40 -0.44
C ILE A 47 -14.89 3.72 -0.28
N LYS A 48 -13.99 3.78 0.71
CA LYS A 48 -13.15 4.97 0.93
C LYS A 48 -12.09 5.12 -0.16
N MET A 49 -11.52 4.00 -0.62
CA MET A 49 -10.54 3.99 -1.70
C MET A 49 -11.12 4.37 -3.06
N VAL A 50 -12.37 3.98 -3.36
CA VAL A 50 -13.07 4.36 -4.60
C VAL A 50 -13.23 5.88 -4.74
N GLN A 51 -13.36 6.59 -3.62
CA GLN A 51 -13.49 8.05 -3.60
C GLN A 51 -12.13 8.77 -3.74
N CYS A 52 -11.01 8.05 -3.65
CA CYS A 52 -9.69 8.65 -3.67
C CYS A 52 -9.22 8.97 -5.08
N LYS A 53 -8.46 10.07 -5.22
CA LYS A 53 -7.74 10.42 -6.45
C LYS A 53 -6.28 10.07 -6.30
N ARG A 54 -5.70 9.45 -7.33
CA ARG A 54 -4.26 9.22 -7.42
C ARG A 54 -3.56 10.52 -7.82
N VAL A 55 -2.66 10.99 -6.98
CA VAL A 55 -1.85 12.20 -7.17
C VAL A 55 -0.38 11.81 -7.11
N VAL A 56 0.39 12.24 -8.12
CA VAL A 56 1.86 12.11 -8.07
C VAL A 56 2.39 13.32 -7.32
N ASN A 57 3.09 13.08 -6.21
CA ASN A 57 3.66 14.11 -5.36
C ASN A 57 5.15 14.26 -5.69
N GLU A 58 5.48 15.23 -6.53
CA GLU A 58 6.86 15.47 -6.98
C GLU A 58 7.79 15.97 -5.86
N VAL A 59 7.24 16.62 -4.82
CA VAL A 59 8.03 17.14 -3.70
C VAL A 59 8.55 16.01 -2.80
N LEU A 60 7.73 14.98 -2.60
CA LEU A 60 8.07 13.83 -1.74
C LEU A 60 8.49 12.59 -2.53
N GLU A 61 8.43 12.64 -3.87
CA GLU A 61 8.64 11.50 -4.76
C GLU A 61 7.71 10.31 -4.42
N THR A 62 6.46 10.61 -4.06
CA THR A 62 5.45 9.62 -3.68
C THR A 62 4.24 9.61 -4.61
N VAL A 63 3.49 8.52 -4.55
CA VAL A 63 2.13 8.42 -5.10
C VAL A 63 1.15 8.42 -3.95
N ASP A 64 0.28 9.42 -3.94
CA ASP A 64 -0.69 9.68 -2.89
C ASP A 64 -2.11 9.36 -3.40
N PHE A 65 -2.90 8.66 -2.60
CA PHE A 65 -4.32 8.44 -2.80
C PHE A 65 -5.07 9.35 -1.84
N VAL A 66 -5.63 10.43 -2.38
CA VAL A 66 -6.21 11.54 -1.62
C VAL A 66 -7.73 11.47 -1.70
N ALA A 67 -8.40 11.41 -0.55
CA ALA A 67 -9.85 11.45 -0.47
C ALA A 67 -10.40 12.86 -0.73
N PRO A 68 -11.73 13.02 -0.94
CA PRO A 68 -12.33 14.33 -1.22
C PRO A 68 -12.16 15.37 -0.10
N ASP A 69 -11.88 14.92 1.13
CA ASP A 69 -11.58 15.74 2.31
C ASP A 69 -10.10 16.17 2.37
N GLU A 70 -9.36 16.04 1.27
CA GLU A 70 -7.91 16.31 1.13
C GLU A 70 -7.01 15.42 2.01
N ARG A 71 -7.59 14.42 2.68
CA ARG A 71 -6.82 13.48 3.50
C ARG A 71 -6.15 12.42 2.63
N VAL A 72 -4.86 12.21 2.87
CA VAL A 72 -4.11 11.10 2.27
C VAL A 72 -4.54 9.79 2.94
N VAL A 73 -5.17 8.91 2.17
CA VAL A 73 -5.66 7.59 2.62
C VAL A 73 -4.60 6.52 2.45
N PHE A 74 -3.85 6.59 1.36
CA PHE A 74 -2.71 5.69 1.11
C PHE A 74 -1.59 6.48 0.43
N ARG A 75 -0.35 6.23 0.84
CA ARG A 75 0.85 6.83 0.25
C ARG A 75 1.89 5.75 0.04
N THR A 76 2.49 5.72 -1.14
CA THR A 76 3.53 4.77 -1.54
C THR A 76 4.66 5.45 -2.30
N CYS A 77 5.81 4.82 -2.43
CA CYS A 77 6.96 5.32 -3.19
C CYS A 77 7.61 4.19 -4.00
N GLU A 78 8.50 4.55 -4.92
CA GLU A 78 9.16 3.57 -5.81
C GLU A 78 9.92 2.49 -5.03
N ARG A 79 10.44 2.83 -3.84
CA ARG A 79 11.29 1.94 -3.03
C ARG A 79 10.58 0.68 -2.53
N GLU A 80 9.27 0.72 -2.34
CA GLU A 80 8.48 -0.44 -1.87
C GLU A 80 7.63 -1.07 -2.98
N ARG A 81 7.72 -0.57 -4.22
CA ARG A 81 6.83 -0.92 -5.34
C ARG A 81 6.72 -2.42 -5.60
N ASP A 82 7.83 -3.13 -5.53
CA ASP A 82 7.90 -4.56 -5.84
C ASP A 82 7.62 -5.48 -4.63
N CYS A 83 7.43 -4.91 -3.44
CA CYS A 83 7.26 -5.66 -2.18
C CYS A 83 6.06 -5.22 -1.32
N VAL A 84 5.37 -4.13 -1.68
CA VAL A 84 4.18 -3.65 -0.97
C VAL A 84 2.93 -4.44 -1.37
N VAL A 85 2.18 -4.91 -0.38
CA VAL A 85 0.88 -5.57 -0.58
C VAL A 85 -0.23 -4.67 -0.09
N PHE A 86 -1.17 -4.38 -0.99
CA PHE A 86 -2.33 -3.55 -0.70
C PHE A 86 -3.50 -4.39 -0.17
N GLN A 87 -3.85 -4.23 1.10
CA GLN A 87 -4.98 -4.95 1.71
C GLN A 87 -6.27 -4.12 1.69
N MET A 88 -7.30 -4.70 1.08
CA MET A 88 -8.64 -4.13 1.06
C MET A 88 -9.62 -4.95 1.88
N VAL A 89 -10.46 -4.25 2.64
CA VAL A 89 -11.67 -4.81 3.23
C VAL A 89 -12.85 -4.37 2.42
N ARG A 90 -13.71 -5.34 2.11
CA ARG A 90 -15.00 -5.09 1.50
C ARG A 90 -16.08 -5.41 2.52
N ASN A 91 -17.08 -4.54 2.61
CA ASN A 91 -18.33 -4.89 3.28
C ASN A 91 -19.30 -5.49 2.24
N GLN A 92 -19.71 -6.74 2.45
CA GLN A 92 -20.47 -7.52 1.47
C GLN A 92 -21.92 -7.01 1.28
N GLU A 93 -22.43 -6.19 2.19
CA GLU A 93 -23.84 -5.75 2.21
C GLU A 93 -24.19 -4.57 1.27
N GLN A 94 -23.24 -3.99 0.53
CA GLN A 94 -23.50 -2.78 -0.29
C GLN A 94 -23.66 -3.02 -1.81
N LEU A 95 -23.80 -4.27 -2.24
CA LEU A 95 -24.10 -4.61 -3.65
C LEU A 95 -25.62 -4.73 -3.87
N HIS A 96 -26.31 -3.60 -3.89
CA HIS A 96 -27.55 -3.45 -4.66
C HIS A 96 -27.21 -2.69 -5.93
N PHE A 97 -26.97 -3.44 -7.01
CA PHE A 97 -27.02 -2.91 -8.38
C PHE A 97 -28.47 -2.66 -8.78
#